data_AF-M6HHU8-F1
#
_entry.id   AF-M6HHU8-F1
#
_cell.length_a   1.000
_cell.length_b   1.000
_cell.length_c   1.000
_cell.angle_alpha   90.00
_cell.angle_beta   90.00
_cell.angle_gamma   90.00
#
_symmetry.space_group_name_H-M   'P 1'
#
loop_
_entity.id
_entity.type
_entity.pdbx_description
1 polymer ?
#
loop_
_entity_poly.entity_id
_entity_poly.type
_entity_poly.pdbx_seq_one_letter_code
_entity_poly.pdbx_strand_id
1 'polypeptide(L)' 'MKGAPTPLLEGMKMKIVVNPNEKALLYVNSKLEKVYDPGVYRISGF' A
#
# COMPACT_ATOMS: atom_id res chain seq x y z
N MET A 1 -31.96 -1.31 17.46
CA MET A 1 -31.23 -1.03 16.20
C MET A 1 -29.78 -1.46 16.39
N LYS A 2 -29.32 -2.53 15.74
CA LYS A 2 -27.89 -2.88 15.73
C LYS A 2 -27.16 -1.76 14.99
N GLY A 3 -26.27 -1.05 15.66
CA GLY A 3 -25.41 -0.05 15.01
C GLY A 3 -24.70 -0.72 13.83
N ALA A 4 -24.81 -0.14 12.64
CA ALA A 4 -24.03 -0.58 11.49
C ALA A 4 -22.55 -0.52 11.88
N PRO A 5 -21.73 -1.54 11.57
CA PRO A 5 -20.31 -1.46 11.82
C PRO A 5 -19.75 -0.25 11.05
N THR A 6 -19.15 0.67 11.80
CA THR A 6 -18.57 1.91 11.32
C THR A 6 -17.59 1.62 10.17
N PRO A 7 -17.58 2.38 9.05
CA PRO A 7 -16.70 2.15 7.89
C PRO A 7 -15.22 2.52 8.14
N LEU A 8 -14.71 2.26 9.35
CA LEU A 8 -13.36 2.62 9.80
C LEU A 8 -12.29 1.57 9.46
N LEU A 9 -12.64 0.51 8.72
CA LEU A 9 -11.72 -0.57 8.34
C LEU A 9 -11.60 -0.81 6.83
N GLU A 10 -12.16 0.07 5.98
CA GLU A 10 -11.65 0.16 4.61
C GLU A 10 -10.31 0.88 4.66
N GLY A 11 -9.28 0.18 5.16
CA GLY A 11 -7.92 0.67 5.21
C GLY A 11 -7.54 1.26 3.86
N MET A 12 -6.96 2.46 3.86
CA MET A 12 -6.58 3.20 2.66
C MET A 12 -5.90 2.25 1.65
N LYS A 13 -6.62 1.88 0.60
CA LYS A 13 -6.09 1.07 -0.50
C LYS A 13 -5.20 1.99 -1.33
N MET A 14 -3.91 2.06 -0.99
CA MET A 14 -2.97 2.84 -1.77
C MET A 14 -2.60 2.09 -3.05
N LYS A 15 -2.68 2.78 -4.18
CA LYS A 15 -2.21 2.28 -5.47
C LYS A 15 -0.87 2.93 -5.78
N ILE A 16 0.13 2.10 -6.07
CA ILE A 16 1.44 2.54 -6.54
C ILE A 16 1.60 2.11 -7.99
N VAL A 17 2.06 3.03 -8.83
CA VAL A 17 2.44 2.77 -10.22
C VAL A 17 3.93 3.05 -10.32
N VAL A 18 4.69 2.05 -10.75
CA VAL A 18 6.13 2.16 -11.01
C VAL A 18 6.30 2.06 -12.52
N ASN A 19 6.78 3.13 -13.16
CA ASN A 19 6.88 3.19 -14.62
C ASN A 19 8.12 2.42 -15.13
N PRO A 20 8.19 2.14 -16.45
CA PRO A 20 9.41 1.59 -17.03
C PRO A 20 10.64 2.43 -16.69
N ASN A 21 11.74 1.76 -16.31
CA ASN A 21 12.99 2.37 -15.83
C ASN A 21 12.94 3.04 -14.45
N GLU A 22 11.82 2.91 -13.72
CA GLU A 22 11.73 3.31 -12.31
C GLU A 22 11.83 2.09 -11.38
N LYS A 23 12.16 2.36 -10.12
CA LYS A 23 12.04 1.43 -8.99
C LYS A 23 11.40 2.14 -7.81
N ALA A 24 10.58 1.43 -7.05
CA ALA A 24 10.04 1.94 -5.79
C ALA A 24 10.66 1.20 -4.59
N LEU A 25 10.95 1.95 -3.53
CA LEU A 25 11.53 1.43 -2.28
C LEU A 25 10.49 1.53 -1.17
N LEU A 26 10.21 0.42 -0.49
CA LEU A 26 9.33 0.39 0.69
C LEU A 26 10.17 0.28 1.95
N TYR A 27 10.03 1.31 2.79
CA TYR A 27 10.60 1.34 4.12
C TYR A 27 9.50 1.16 5.17
N VAL A 28 9.73 0.27 6.14
CA VAL A 28 8.88 0.10 7.31
C VAL A 28 9.78 0.23 8.54
N ASN A 29 9.40 1.10 9.49
CA ASN A 29 10.22 1.39 10.67
C ASN A 29 11.68 1.74 10.33
N SER A 30 11.87 2.58 9.32
CA SER A 30 13.19 3.01 8.81
C SER A 30 14.07 1.89 8.23
N LYS A 31 13.53 0.68 8.01
CA LYS A 31 14.22 -0.45 7.39
C LYS A 31 13.70 -0.71 5.99
N LEU A 32 14.60 -0.94 5.03
CA LEU A 32 14.22 -1.32 3.66
C LEU A 32 13.64 -2.73 3.70
N GLU A 33 12.35 -2.85 3.38
CA GLU A 33 11.65 -4.14 3.37
C GLU A 33 11.49 -4.69 1.95
N LYS A 34 11.29 -3.82 0.96
CA LYS A 34 11.06 -4.26 -0.42
C LYS A 34 11.50 -3.25 -1.46
N VAL A 35 11.97 -3.77 -2.59
CA VAL A 35 12.17 -3.04 -3.85
C VAL A 35 11.16 -3.57 -4.85
N TYR A 36 10.43 -2.67 -5.51
CA TYR A 36 9.45 -3.01 -6.55
C TYR A 36 9.99 -2.63 -7.92
N ASP A 37 9.87 -3.56 -8.85
CA ASP A 37 10.11 -3.35 -10.29
C ASP A 37 8.92 -2.64 -10.95
N PRO A 38 9.04 -2.23 -12.23
CA PRO A 38 7.94 -1.61 -12.97
C PRO A 38 6.66 -2.44 -12.94
N GLY A 39 5.54 -1.82 -12.59
CA GLY A 39 4.27 -2.50 -12.38
C GLY A 39 3.24 -1.69 -11.59
N VAL A 40 2.06 -2.27 -11.39
CA VAL A 40 0.97 -1.68 -10.61
C VAL A 40 0.74 -2.50 -9.35
N TYR A 41 0.85 -1.85 -8.20
CA TYR A 41 0.72 -2.48 -6.89
C TYR A 41 -0.44 -1.86 -6.11
N ARG A 42 -1.13 -2.70 -5.33
CA ARG A 42 -2.08 -2.27 -4.31
C ARG A 42 -1.48 -2.64 -2.97
N ILE A 43 -1.29 -1.65 -2.11
CA ILE A 43 -0.78 -1.90 -0.77
C ILE A 43 -1.89 -1.63 0.25
N SER A 44 -2.04 -2.59 1.15
CA SER A 44 -2.98 -2.58 2.26
C SER A 44 -2.32 -3.24 3.46
N GLY A 45 -2.54 -2.71 4.66
CA GLY A 45 -2.09 -3.34 5.91
C GLY A 45 -0.64 -3.06 6.27
N PHE A 46 -0.30 -1.78 6.43
CA PHE A 46 0.93 -1.36 7.12
C PHE A 46 0.63 -1.12 8.60
#